data_AF-A0ABD6DUD8-F1
#
_entry.id   AF-A0ABD6DUD8-F1
#
_cell.length_a   1.000
_cell.length_b   1.000
_cell.length_c   1.000
_cell.angle_alpha   90.00
_cell.angle_beta   90.00
_cell.angle_gamma   90.00
#
_symmetry.space_group_name_H-M   'P 1'
#
loop_
_entity.id
_entity.type
_entity.pdbx_description
1 polymer ?
#
loop_
_entity_poly.entity_id
_entity_poly.type
_entity_poly.pdbx_seq_one_letter_code
_entity_poly.pdbx_strand_id
1 'polypeptide(L)'
;MAEFPLLVRFRTDDYPTLVPVDSEDTVSEAAEKISHVVDSRVHIDHDRPLSMIYAGEVLANDALISDVVEPVEYVELQYEGEEIPEGFGKSHPAWTGESMLEAHPEHAKPQE
;
A
#
# COMPACT_ATOMS: atom_id res chain seq x y z
N MET A 1 -18.89 -0.34 -9.76
CA MET A 1 -18.16 0.76 -9.11
C MET A 1 -18.53 0.88 -7.65
N ALA A 2 -17.80 0.13 -6.82
CA ALA A 2 -17.83 0.26 -5.37
C ALA A 2 -16.49 0.84 -4.92
N GLU A 3 -16.52 1.85 -4.06
CA GLU A 3 -15.30 2.40 -3.47
C GLU A 3 -14.58 1.31 -2.68
N PHE A 4 -13.32 1.06 -3.04
CA PHE A 4 -12.46 0.06 -2.43
C PHE A 4 -11.20 0.77 -1.93
N PRO A 5 -11.20 1.31 -0.70
CA PRO A 5 -10.05 2.04 -0.19
C PRO A 5 -8.90 1.09 0.12
N LEU A 6 -7.68 1.44 -0.27
CA LEU A 6 -6.45 0.70 0.05
C LEU A 6 -5.47 1.58 0.81
N LEU A 7 -4.76 1.01 1.79
CA LEU A 7 -3.68 1.69 2.48
C LEU A 7 -2.37 1.45 1.72
N VAL A 8 -1.92 2.44 0.95
CA VAL A 8 -0.86 2.27 -0.04
C VAL A 8 0.42 3.00 0.32
N ARG A 9 1.57 2.37 0.07
CA ARG A 9 2.90 3.02 0.17
C ARG A 9 3.71 2.74 -1.09
N PHE A 10 4.30 3.77 -1.69
CA PHE A 10 5.34 3.53 -2.69
C PHE A 10 6.66 3.18 -1.99
N ARG A 11 7.51 2.34 -2.59
CA ARG A 11 8.73 1.83 -1.96
C ARG A 11 9.61 2.90 -1.31
N THR A 12 9.75 4.04 -1.96
CA THR A 12 10.60 5.17 -1.51
C THR A 12 9.83 6.23 -0.74
N ASP A 13 8.55 6.00 -0.43
CA ASP A 13 7.72 6.88 0.38
C ASP A 13 7.75 6.44 1.84
N ASP A 14 7.89 7.39 2.76
CA ASP A 14 7.97 7.13 4.19
C ASP A 14 6.58 6.91 4.82
N TYR A 15 5.50 7.32 4.13
CA TYR A 15 4.16 7.32 4.71
C TYR A 15 3.15 6.56 3.86
N PRO A 16 2.36 5.64 4.44
CA PRO A 16 1.20 5.11 3.73
C PRO A 16 0.13 6.20 3.55
N THR A 17 -0.70 6.05 2.52
CA THR A 17 -1.87 6.90 2.24
C THR A 17 -3.07 6.03 1.97
N LEU A 18 -4.24 6.43 2.46
CA LEU A 18 -5.48 5.78 2.07
C LEU A 18 -5.90 6.30 0.69
N VAL A 19 -5.95 5.42 -0.31
CA VAL A 19 -6.33 5.77 -1.67
C VAL A 19 -7.59 5.00 -2.07
N PRO A 20 -8.66 5.69 -2.51
CA PRO A 20 -9.83 5.03 -3.06
C PRO A 20 -9.51 4.49 -4.47
N VAL A 21 -9.67 3.18 -4.65
CA VAL A 21 -9.72 2.54 -5.98
C VAL A 21 -11.11 1.95 -6.22
N ASP A 22 -11.34 1.35 -7.39
CA ASP A 22 -12.55 0.58 -7.65
C ASP A 22 -12.31 -0.91 -7.38
N SER A 23 -13.30 -1.59 -6.82
CA SER A 23 -13.29 -3.04 -6.67
C SER A 23 -13.09 -3.79 -8.00
N GLU A 24 -13.56 -3.19 -9.10
CA GLU A 24 -13.52 -3.78 -10.45
C GLU A 24 -12.25 -3.37 -11.22
N ASP A 25 -11.35 -2.58 -10.61
CA ASP A 25 -10.06 -2.28 -11.22
C ASP A 25 -9.20 -3.55 -11.24
N THR A 26 -8.46 -3.73 -12.33
CA THR A 26 -7.31 -4.63 -12.33
C THR A 26 -6.20 -4.09 -11.43
N VAL A 27 -5.31 -4.97 -10.97
CA VAL A 27 -4.15 -4.58 -10.17
C VAL A 27 -3.31 -3.50 -10.87
N SER A 28 -3.14 -3.59 -12.19
CA SER A 28 -2.39 -2.57 -12.95
C SER A 28 -3.10 -1.23 -13.00
N GLU A 29 -4.42 -1.21 -13.27
CA GLU A 29 -5.22 0.03 -13.27
C GLU A 29 -5.22 0.69 -11.90
N ALA A 30 -5.36 -0.09 -10.82
CA ALA A 30 -5.27 0.40 -9.46
C ALA A 30 -3.88 0.98 -9.15
N ALA A 31 -2.80 0.29 -9.55
CA ALA A 31 -1.44 0.75 -9.35
C ALA A 31 -1.18 2.10 -10.06
N GLU A 32 -1.69 2.29 -11.27
CA GLU A 32 -1.62 3.57 -12.00
C GLU A 32 -2.41 4.68 -11.30
N LYS A 33 -3.63 4.39 -10.83
CA LYS A 33 -4.42 5.38 -10.05
C LYS A 33 -3.71 5.79 -8.76
N ILE A 34 -3.16 4.82 -8.04
CA ILE A 34 -2.42 5.04 -6.80
C ILE A 34 -1.15 5.86 -7.07
N SER A 35 -0.42 5.58 -8.15
CA SER A 35 0.83 6.25 -8.48
C SER A 35 0.64 7.77 -8.58
N HIS A 36 -0.44 8.22 -9.21
CA HIS A 36 -0.77 9.64 -9.33
C HIS A 36 -1.05 10.33 -7.99
N VAL A 37 -1.52 9.59 -6.98
CA VAL A 37 -1.76 10.14 -5.63
C VAL A 37 -0.44 10.31 -4.88
N VAL A 38 0.40 9.27 -4.90
CA VAL A 38 1.68 9.26 -4.17
C VAL A 38 2.78 10.09 -4.86
N ASP A 39 2.64 10.37 -6.17
CA ASP A 39 3.59 11.20 -6.95
C ASP A 39 3.75 12.63 -6.40
N SER A 40 2.77 13.08 -5.61
CA SER A 40 2.85 14.35 -4.88
C SER A 40 3.95 14.40 -3.81
N ARG A 41 4.45 13.25 -3.35
CA ARG A 41 5.44 13.11 -2.27
C ARG A 41 6.73 12.46 -2.72
N VAL A 42 6.65 11.53 -3.67
CA VAL A 42 7.80 10.83 -4.26
C VAL A 42 7.72 10.95 -5.76
N HIS A 43 8.81 11.32 -6.43
CA HIS A 43 8.78 11.42 -7.89
C HIS A 43 8.63 10.03 -8.52
N ILE A 44 7.53 9.80 -9.22
CA ILE A 44 7.27 8.56 -9.97
C ILE A 44 7.49 8.79 -11.46
N ASP A 45 8.25 7.88 -12.06
CA ASP A 45 8.40 7.74 -13.50
C ASP A 45 7.25 6.89 -14.04
N HIS A 46 6.20 7.55 -14.53
CA HIS A 46 4.99 6.90 -15.05
C HIS A 46 5.22 6.15 -16.39
N ASP A 47 6.40 6.30 -17.02
CA ASP A 47 6.77 5.51 -18.20
C ASP A 47 7.28 4.10 -17.83
N ARG A 48 7.53 3.85 -16.53
CA ARG A 48 7.98 2.54 -16.03
C ARG A 48 6.80 1.76 -15.45
N PRO A 49 6.67 0.45 -15.78
CA PRO A 49 5.62 -0.37 -15.22
C PRO A 49 5.77 -0.55 -13.71
N LEU A 50 4.62 -0.63 -13.04
CA LEU A 50 4.51 -0.77 -11.59
C LEU A 50 4.06 -2.19 -11.22
N SER A 51 4.50 -2.63 -10.06
CA SER A 51 4.05 -3.87 -9.43
C SER A 51 3.41 -3.56 -8.07
N MET A 52 2.29 -4.20 -7.79
CA MET A 52 1.64 -4.17 -6.48
C MET A 52 2.07 -5.39 -5.67
N ILE A 53 2.39 -5.16 -4.40
CA ILE A 53 2.85 -6.17 -3.47
C ILE A 53 1.89 -6.23 -2.28
N TYR A 54 1.47 -7.44 -1.95
CA TYR A 54 0.62 -7.73 -0.79
C TYR A 54 1.20 -8.94 -0.05
N ALA A 55 1.33 -8.83 1.28
CA ALA A 55 1.92 -9.87 2.14
C ALA A 55 3.31 -10.40 1.71
N GLY A 56 4.06 -9.61 0.93
CA GLY A 56 5.39 -9.96 0.39
C GLY A 56 5.36 -10.69 -0.96
N GLU A 57 4.20 -10.80 -1.60
CA GLU A 57 4.03 -11.40 -2.93
C GLU A 57 3.63 -10.35 -3.96
N VAL A 58 4.16 -10.47 -5.18
CA VAL A 58 3.74 -9.65 -6.32
C VAL A 58 2.38 -10.14 -6.80
N LEU A 59 1.40 -9.24 -6.86
CA LEU A 59 0.07 -9.53 -7.37
C LEU A 59 0.06 -9.60 -8.90
N ALA A 60 -0.82 -10.44 -9.46
CA ALA A 60 -0.97 -10.54 -10.91
C ALA A 60 -1.66 -9.30 -11.47
N ASN A 61 -1.05 -8.67 -12.47
CA ASN A 61 -1.52 -7.40 -13.04
C ASN A 61 -2.96 -7.44 -13.58
N ASP A 62 -3.40 -8.59 -14.08
CA ASP A 62 -4.73 -8.80 -14.68
C ASP A 62 -5.80 -9.25 -13.68
N ALA A 63 -5.44 -9.51 -12.42
CA ALA A 63 -6.39 -9.84 -11.38
C ALA A 63 -7.19 -8.60 -10.96
N LEU A 64 -8.46 -8.79 -10.58
CA LEU A 64 -9.25 -7.73 -9.98
C LEU A 64 -8.82 -7.48 -8.54
N ILE A 65 -8.83 -6.23 -8.11
CA ILE A 65 -8.48 -5.84 -6.73
C ILE A 65 -9.32 -6.60 -5.71
N SER A 66 -10.63 -6.73 -5.94
CA SER A 66 -11.53 -7.44 -5.02
C SER A 66 -11.27 -8.94 -4.88
N ASP A 67 -10.53 -9.53 -5.82
CA ASP A 67 -10.24 -10.98 -5.80
C ASP A 67 -8.94 -11.30 -5.03
N VAL A 68 -8.10 -10.29 -4.77
CA VAL A 68 -6.73 -10.49 -4.25
C VAL A 68 -6.46 -9.78 -2.93
N VAL A 69 -7.23 -8.75 -2.58
CA VAL A 69 -7.12 -8.01 -1.32
C VAL A 69 -8.50 -7.66 -0.76
N GLU A 70 -8.54 -7.29 0.52
CA GLU A 70 -9.74 -6.78 1.19
C GLU A 70 -9.66 -5.24 1.34
N PRO A 71 -10.79 -4.54 1.55
CA PRO A 71 -10.76 -3.10 1.79
C PRO A 71 -9.92 -2.74 3.02
N VAL A 72 -9.22 -1.61 2.94
CA VAL A 72 -8.33 -1.04 3.98
C VAL A 72 -7.05 -1.85 4.19
N GLU A 73 -6.85 -2.93 3.44
CA GLU A 73 -5.58 -3.66 3.45
C GLU A 73 -4.42 -2.79 2.99
N TYR A 74 -3.26 -3.11 3.52
CA TYR A 74 -2.03 -2.44 3.16
C TYR A 74 -1.43 -3.08 1.91
N VAL A 75 -1.02 -2.27 0.96
CA VAL A 75 -0.30 -2.73 -0.24
C VAL A 75 0.85 -1.80 -0.54
N GLU A 76 1.86 -2.32 -1.21
CA GLU A 76 3.03 -1.54 -1.62
C GLU A 76 3.14 -1.48 -3.12
N LEU A 77 3.63 -0.36 -3.62
CA LEU A 77 4.00 -0.19 -5.02
C LEU A 77 5.51 -0.05 -5.17
N GLN A 78 6.03 -0.64 -6.23
CA GLN A 78 7.40 -0.45 -6.69
C GLN A 78 7.43 -0.55 -8.21
N TYR A 79 8.58 -0.24 -8.81
CA TYR A 79 8.80 -0.55 -10.22
C TYR A 79 8.90 -2.07 -10.44
N GLU A 80 8.38 -2.53 -11.57
CA GLU A 80 8.46 -3.94 -11.94
C GLU A 80 9.93 -4.40 -12.05
N GLY A 81 10.19 -5.61 -11.54
CA GLY A 81 11.52 -6.23 -11.57
C GLY A 81 12.48 -5.78 -10.47
N GLU A 82 12.08 -4.85 -9.60
CA GLU A 82 12.89 -4.57 -8.41
C GLU A 82 12.80 -5.70 -7.38
N GLU A 83 13.92 -5.97 -6.68
CA GLU A 83 13.94 -6.95 -5.60
C GLU A 83 13.03 -6.49 -4.45
N ILE A 84 12.18 -7.40 -3.97
CA ILE A 84 11.38 -7.23 -2.76
C ILE A 84 12.30 -7.43 -1.56
N PRO A 85 12.55 -6.41 -0.73
CA PRO A 85 13.36 -6.56 0.48
C PRO A 85 12.78 -7.63 1.42
N GLU A 86 13.65 -8.29 2.19
CA GLU A 86 13.17 -9.19 3.24
C GLU A 86 12.33 -8.41 4.26
N GLY A 87 11.10 -8.86 4.51
CA GLY A 87 10.17 -8.17 5.40
C GLY A 87 9.42 -6.99 4.78
N PHE A 88 9.57 -6.73 3.48
CA PHE A 88 8.72 -5.80 2.74
C PHE A 88 7.26 -6.28 2.80
N GLY A 89 6.33 -5.36 3.03
CA GLY A 89 4.93 -5.66 3.36
C GLY A 89 4.68 -6.20 4.78
N LYS A 90 5.67 -6.80 5.46
CA LYS A 90 5.51 -7.40 6.81
C LYS A 90 6.03 -6.51 7.94
N SER A 91 6.88 -5.54 7.60
CA SER A 91 7.54 -4.64 8.55
C SER A 91 6.73 -3.39 8.90
N HIS A 92 5.61 -3.15 8.19
CA HIS A 92 4.78 -1.98 8.47
C HIS A 92 3.92 -2.23 9.72
N PRO A 93 3.84 -1.30 10.70
CA PRO A 93 3.14 -1.50 11.98
C PRO A 93 1.67 -1.93 11.84
N ALA A 94 1.03 -1.56 10.73
CA ALA A 94 -0.31 -2.03 10.38
C ALA A 94 -0.44 -3.57 10.34
N TRP A 95 0.66 -4.30 10.13
CA TRP A 95 0.71 -5.76 10.05
C TRP A 95 1.21 -6.46 11.31
N THR A 96 1.97 -5.76 12.16
CA THR A 96 2.48 -6.36 13.39
C THR A 96 1.43 -6.40 14.50
N GLY A 97 0.29 -5.70 14.30
CA GLY A 97 -0.77 -5.60 15.30
C GLY A 97 -0.32 -4.88 16.57
N GLU A 98 0.86 -4.25 16.56
CA GLU A 98 1.34 -3.44 17.67
C GLU A 98 0.53 -2.15 17.69
N SER A 99 -0.10 -1.89 18.82
CA SER A 99 -0.80 -0.63 19.02
C SER A 99 0.20 0.53 18.92
N MET A 100 -0.11 1.54 18.12
CA MET A 100 0.69 2.78 18.07
C MET A 100 0.85 3.42 19.46
N LEU A 101 -0.09 3.17 20.39
CA LEU A 101 0.01 3.64 21.78
C LEU A 101 0.97 2.78 22.63
N GLU A 102 1.16 1.51 22.28
CA GLU A 102 2.15 0.64 22.93
C GLU A 102 3.56 0.98 22.45
N ALA A 103 3.71 1.29 21.16
CA ALA A 103 4.97 1.77 20.59
C ALA A 103 5.33 3.20 21.04
N HIS A 104 4.33 4.06 21.25
CA HIS A 104 4.49 5.47 21.63
C HIS A 104 3.69 5.82 22.90
N PRO A 105 4.16 5.39 24.08
CA PRO A 105 3.48 5.64 25.35
C PRO A 105 3.38 7.14 25.69
N GLU A 106 4.20 8.02 25.08
CA GLU A 106 4.13 9.47 25.20
C GLU A 106 2.81 10.08 24.67
N HIS A 107 2.10 9.33 23.82
CA HIS A 107 0.79 9.73 23.30
C HIS A 107 -0.37 9.14 24.12
N ALA A 108 -0.09 8.33 25.15
CA ALA A 108 -1.12 7.83 26.05
C ALA A 108 -1.78 9.00 26.79
N LYS A 109 -3.10 8.91 27.00
CA LYS A 109 -3.81 9.88 27.83
C LYS A 109 -3.16 9.93 29.22
N PRO A 110 -2.98 11.13 29.81
CA PRO A 110 -2.55 11.24 31.20
C PRO A 110 -3.51 10.46 32.10
N GLN A 111 -2.98 9.69 33.05
CA GLN A 111 -3.80 9.05 34.08
C GLN A 111 -4.32 10.13 35.03
N GLU A 112 -5.63 10.14 35.30
CA GLU A 112 -6.31 11.03 36.26
C GLU A 112 -5.95 10.69 37.71
#